data_AF-A0A2A4JNC2-F1
#
_entry.id   AF-A0A2A4JNC2-F1
#
_cell.length_a   1.000
_cell.length_b   1.000
_cell.length_c   1.000
_cell.angle_alpha   90.00
_cell.angle_beta   90.00
_cell.angle_gamma   90.00
#
_symmetry.space_group_name_H-M   'P 1'
#
loop_
_entity.id
_entity.type
_entity.pdbx_description
1 polymer ?
#
loop_
_entity_poly.entity_id
_entity_poly.type
_entity_poly.pdbx_seq_one_letter_code
_entity_poly.pdbx_strand_id
1 'polypeptide(L)'
;MIFITVINLTGIRTEIAKNVLHSSREIGTQGVYYCGKVDMADSWYSVLVEFMRTSPESCSHAYQFSCKNSCATGINRRAIAIIFTLEDAMGNIHGRQKVGARVCACPRRDMLKDETAEGVYKSGKKRIPSNQIDPPKTKKIKVENLMEFDDAVHKLPPLQIVGSRAMLCGLKVMLEMMELAVECRKNDPESTALHEKPIADLRETIKKLENAKKPPQ
;
A
#
# COMPACT_ATOMS: atom_id res chain seq x y z
N MET A 1 -17.32 -30.25 8.78
CA MET A 1 -16.12 -30.81 8.10
C MET A 1 -15.57 -29.75 7.18
N ILE A 2 -14.45 -29.14 7.53
CA ILE A 2 -13.78 -28.10 6.74
C ILE A 2 -12.79 -28.82 5.83
N PHE A 3 -13.04 -28.82 4.53
CA PHE A 3 -12.00 -29.16 3.56
C PHE A 3 -11.05 -27.96 3.47
N ILE A 4 -9.98 -27.99 4.26
CA ILE A 4 -8.80 -27.17 4.00
C ILE A 4 -8.09 -27.84 2.82
N THR A 5 -8.41 -27.42 1.60
CA THR A 5 -7.52 -27.69 0.47
C THR A 5 -6.29 -26.82 0.67
N VAL A 6 -5.32 -27.36 1.42
CA VAL A 6 -3.92 -26.95 1.27
C VAL A 6 -3.61 -27.21 -0.20
N ILE A 7 -3.55 -26.17 -1.01
CA ILE A 7 -2.98 -26.28 -2.34
C ILE A 7 -1.50 -26.59 -2.09
N ASN A 8 -1.20 -27.88 -2.08
CA ASN A 8 0.15 -28.41 -2.10
C ASN A 8 0.81 -27.78 -3.34
N LEU A 9 1.69 -26.79 -3.13
CA LEU A 9 2.59 -26.28 -4.17
C LEU A 9 3.72 -27.30 -4.39
N THR A 10 3.35 -28.55 -4.66
CA THR A 10 4.27 -29.61 -5.07
C THR A 10 4.74 -29.28 -6.49
N GLY A 11 5.89 -28.61 -6.61
CA GLY A 11 6.59 -28.50 -7.90
C GLY A 11 7.43 -27.25 -8.12
N ILE A 12 7.29 -26.19 -7.32
CA ILE A 12 8.14 -25.01 -7.48
C ILE A 12 9.46 -25.24 -6.74
N ARG A 13 10.57 -25.29 -7.49
CA ARG A 13 11.92 -25.36 -6.89
C ARG A 13 12.08 -24.21 -5.89
N THR A 14 12.65 -24.48 -4.72
CA THR A 14 12.79 -23.52 -3.60
C THR A 14 13.52 -22.23 -4.00
N GLU A 15 14.47 -22.36 -4.91
CA GLU A 15 15.22 -21.28 -5.57
C GLU A 15 14.32 -20.31 -6.37
N ILE A 16 13.22 -20.78 -6.95
CA ILE A 16 12.22 -19.95 -7.64
C ILE A 16 11.34 -19.22 -6.62
N ALA A 17 10.95 -19.89 -5.54
CA ALA A 17 10.10 -19.28 -4.49
C ALA A 17 10.83 -18.15 -3.73
N LYS A 18 12.17 -18.19 -3.67
CA LYS A 18 13.00 -17.15 -3.03
C LYS A 18 13.30 -15.97 -3.95
N ASN A 19 13.14 -16.14 -5.26
CA ASN A 19 13.31 -15.06 -6.22
C ASN A 19 12.19 -14.02 -6.04
N VAL A 20 12.56 -12.75 -5.96
CA VAL A 20 11.57 -11.65 -5.84
C VAL A 20 11.12 -11.18 -7.23
N LEU A 21 11.96 -11.37 -8.24
CA LEU A 21 11.68 -11.01 -9.63
C LEU A 21 11.48 -12.30 -10.43
N HIS A 22 10.36 -12.39 -11.15
CA HIS A 22 9.97 -13.54 -11.95
C HIS A 22 9.81 -13.11 -13.41
N SER A 23 10.09 -14.03 -14.32
CA SER A 23 9.72 -13.89 -15.72
C SER A 23 8.20 -13.96 -15.87
N SER A 24 7.63 -13.27 -16.86
CA SER A 24 6.21 -13.42 -17.22
C SER A 24 5.91 -14.74 -17.93
N ARG A 25 6.93 -15.46 -18.42
CA ARG A 25 6.76 -16.80 -19.01
C ARG A 25 6.49 -17.83 -17.92
N GLU A 26 5.82 -18.92 -18.29
CA GLU A 26 5.52 -20.00 -17.36
C GLU A 26 6.79 -20.62 -16.77
N ILE A 27 6.70 -21.06 -15.51
CA ILE A 27 7.81 -21.69 -14.82
C ILE A 27 8.12 -23.03 -15.50
N GLY A 28 9.37 -23.22 -15.93
CA GLY A 28 9.79 -24.43 -16.64
C GLY A 28 9.69 -24.35 -18.17
N THR A 29 9.28 -23.23 -18.74
CA THR A 29 9.42 -23.00 -20.19
C THR A 29 10.90 -22.94 -20.59
N GLN A 30 11.23 -23.47 -21.77
CA GLN A 30 12.57 -23.37 -22.36
C GLN A 30 13.04 -21.91 -22.45
N GLY A 31 14.31 -21.66 -22.14
CA GLY A 31 14.91 -20.34 -22.23
C GLY A 31 14.61 -19.40 -21.05
N VAL A 32 14.12 -19.91 -19.92
CA VAL A 32 14.06 -19.16 -18.65
C VAL A 32 14.71 -19.97 -17.53
N TYR A 33 15.70 -19.40 -16.88
CA TYR A 33 16.45 -20.06 -15.82
C TYR A 33 16.49 -19.18 -14.57
N TYR A 34 16.10 -19.74 -13.44
CA TYR A 34 16.23 -19.09 -12.14
C TYR A 34 17.53 -19.56 -11.49
N CYS A 35 18.37 -18.61 -11.09
CA CYS A 35 19.66 -18.88 -10.49
C CYS A 35 19.70 -18.35 -9.05
N GLY A 36 20.48 -19.01 -8.22
CA GLY A 36 20.71 -18.66 -6.82
C GLY A 36 20.75 -19.90 -5.92
N LYS A 37 21.55 -19.86 -4.86
CA LYS A 37 21.73 -20.94 -3.90
C LYS A 37 20.92 -20.65 -2.65
N VAL A 38 19.95 -21.50 -2.34
CA VAL A 38 19.08 -21.31 -1.16
C VAL A 38 19.84 -21.48 0.15
N ASP A 39 20.87 -22.32 0.16
CA ASP A 39 21.64 -22.64 1.36
C ASP A 39 22.68 -21.56 1.72
N MET A 40 22.89 -20.58 0.84
CA MET A 40 23.89 -19.53 1.02
C MET A 40 23.18 -18.20 1.23
N ALA A 41 23.30 -17.64 2.44
CA ALA A 41 22.67 -16.36 2.80
C ALA A 41 23.11 -15.19 1.88
N ASP A 42 24.36 -15.22 1.41
CA ASP A 42 24.93 -14.21 0.52
C ASP A 42 24.73 -14.53 -0.97
N SER A 43 23.97 -15.57 -1.31
CA SER A 43 23.66 -15.85 -2.70
C SER A 43 22.78 -14.77 -3.29
N TRP A 44 23.17 -14.30 -4.47
CA TRP A 44 22.30 -13.46 -5.28
C TRP A 44 21.31 -14.36 -6.02
N TYR A 45 20.11 -13.83 -6.23
CA TYR A 45 19.08 -14.48 -7.02
C TYR A 45 18.92 -13.71 -8.33
N SER A 46 18.91 -14.43 -9.44
CA SER A 46 18.76 -13.86 -10.78
C SER A 46 17.87 -14.71 -11.66
N VAL A 47 17.34 -14.08 -12.71
CA VAL A 47 16.56 -14.74 -13.75
C VAL A 47 17.23 -14.49 -15.08
N LEU A 48 17.65 -15.57 -15.74
CA LEU A 48 18.18 -15.56 -17.09
C LEU A 48 17.03 -15.82 -18.07
N VAL A 49 16.94 -15.02 -19.11
CA VAL A 49 15.96 -15.16 -20.17
C VAL A 49 16.70 -15.19 -21.50
N GLU A 50 16.51 -16.27 -22.24
CA GLU A 50 17.08 -16.42 -23.57
C GLU A 50 16.41 -15.45 -24.54
N PHE A 51 17.26 -14.66 -25.19
CA PHE A 51 16.84 -13.56 -26.03
C PHE A 51 17.14 -13.88 -27.50
N MET A 52 16.17 -14.48 -28.18
CA MET A 52 16.24 -14.76 -29.61
C MET A 52 15.92 -13.47 -30.38
N ARG A 53 16.95 -12.76 -30.84
CA ARG A 53 16.75 -11.63 -31.77
C ARG A 53 16.35 -12.18 -33.13
N THR A 54 15.04 -12.21 -33.39
CA THR A 54 14.47 -12.61 -34.68
C THR A 54 14.22 -11.42 -35.63
N SER A 55 14.35 -10.19 -35.14
CA SER A 55 14.07 -8.96 -35.88
C SER A 55 14.98 -7.80 -35.45
N PRO A 56 15.24 -6.79 -36.31
CA PRO A 56 15.86 -5.53 -35.91
C PRO A 56 15.02 -4.69 -34.93
N GLU A 57 13.75 -5.04 -34.73
CA GLU A 57 12.84 -4.42 -33.75
C GLU A 57 13.32 -4.59 -32.30
N SER A 58 12.92 -3.65 -31.43
CA SER A 58 13.17 -3.78 -29.98
C SER A 58 12.39 -4.97 -29.43
N CYS A 59 13.08 -5.98 -28.90
CA CYS A 59 12.42 -7.10 -28.24
C CYS A 59 12.12 -6.75 -26.77
N SER A 60 10.90 -7.08 -26.33
CA SER A 60 10.40 -6.77 -25.00
C SER A 60 10.16 -8.05 -24.21
N HIS A 61 10.46 -8.00 -22.91
CA HIS A 61 10.19 -9.10 -22.00
C HIS A 61 9.60 -8.54 -20.71
N ALA A 62 8.51 -9.16 -20.26
CA ALA A 62 7.82 -8.72 -19.05
C ALA A 62 8.35 -9.48 -17.83
N TYR A 63 8.42 -8.75 -16.71
CA TYR A 63 8.79 -9.29 -15.42
C TYR A 63 7.72 -8.98 -14.39
N GLN A 64 7.60 -9.86 -13.40
CA GLN A 64 6.66 -9.73 -12.31
C GLN A 64 7.40 -9.77 -10.97
N PHE A 65 7.02 -8.89 -10.06
CA PHE A 65 7.50 -8.94 -8.68
C PHE A 65 6.56 -9.80 -7.83
N SER A 66 7.12 -10.81 -7.15
CA SER A 66 6.37 -11.68 -6.23
C SER A 66 6.16 -11.04 -4.85
N CYS A 67 6.87 -9.95 -4.54
CA CYS A 67 6.84 -9.32 -3.22
C CYS A 67 6.79 -7.78 -3.29
N LYS A 68 6.06 -7.17 -2.35
CA LYS A 68 6.03 -5.70 -2.17
C LYS A 68 7.26 -5.24 -1.39
N ASN A 69 7.73 -4.01 -1.64
CA ASN A 69 8.81 -3.43 -0.84
C ASN A 69 8.46 -3.40 0.66
N SER A 70 7.18 -3.25 1.02
CA SER A 70 6.74 -3.20 2.42
C SER A 70 6.75 -4.54 3.16
N CYS A 71 7.12 -5.64 2.50
CA CYS A 71 7.14 -6.96 3.14
C CYS A 71 8.17 -7.01 4.28
N ALA A 72 7.71 -7.27 5.50
CA ALA A 72 8.53 -7.23 6.71
C ALA A 72 9.60 -8.33 6.75
N THR A 73 9.32 -9.51 6.20
CA THR A 73 10.23 -10.67 6.17
C THR A 73 11.20 -10.64 4.98
N GLY A 74 11.09 -9.66 4.08
CA GLY A 74 11.87 -9.61 2.84
C GLY A 74 12.57 -8.26 2.64
N ILE A 75 12.07 -7.48 1.69
CA ILE A 75 12.68 -6.19 1.29
C ILE A 75 12.67 -5.19 2.47
N ASN A 76 11.62 -5.21 3.30
CA ASN A 76 11.47 -4.38 4.48
C ASN A 76 11.72 -2.87 4.24
N ARG A 77 11.02 -2.33 3.23
CA ARG A 77 11.02 -0.93 2.79
C ARG A 77 12.38 -0.40 2.33
N ARG A 78 13.39 -1.27 2.17
CA ARG A 78 14.67 -0.89 1.56
C ARG A 78 14.46 -0.53 0.09
N ALA A 79 15.24 0.43 -0.39
CA ALA A 79 15.30 0.76 -1.81
C ALA A 79 15.88 -0.45 -2.56
N ILE A 80 15.30 -0.79 -3.72
CA ILE A 80 15.76 -1.88 -4.56
C ILE A 80 16.10 -1.34 -5.95
N ALA A 81 17.01 -2.04 -6.63
CA ALA A 81 17.32 -1.78 -8.02
C ALA A 81 17.41 -3.12 -8.76
N ILE A 82 16.95 -3.11 -10.00
CA ILE A 82 17.14 -4.21 -10.95
C ILE A 82 18.42 -3.92 -11.73
N ILE A 83 19.26 -4.93 -11.88
CA ILE A 83 20.43 -4.88 -12.73
C ILE A 83 20.14 -5.80 -13.91
N PHE A 84 20.01 -5.21 -15.10
CA PHE A 84 19.93 -5.96 -16.34
C PHE A 84 21.33 -6.13 -16.89
N THR A 85 21.70 -7.37 -17.20
CA THR A 85 22.92 -7.71 -17.92
C THR A 85 22.56 -8.39 -19.23
N LEU A 86 23.24 -8.00 -20.30
CA LEU A 86 23.24 -8.73 -21.56
C LEU A 86 24.47 -9.61 -21.56
N GLU A 87 24.27 -10.92 -21.59
CA GLU A 87 25.34 -11.91 -21.45
C GLU A 87 25.33 -12.89 -22.63
N ASP A 88 26.50 -13.41 -22.99
CA ASP A 88 26.60 -14.53 -23.93
C ASP A 88 26.47 -15.89 -23.22
N ALA A 89 26.47 -16.97 -24.00
CA ALA A 89 26.36 -18.34 -23.48
C ALA A 89 27.56 -18.75 -22.59
N MET A 90 28.67 -18.00 -22.62
CA MET A 90 29.83 -18.22 -21.77
C MET A 90 29.78 -17.37 -20.48
N GLY A 91 28.76 -16.53 -20.32
CA GLY A 91 28.60 -15.62 -19.19
C GLY A 91 29.40 -14.32 -19.30
N ASN A 92 29.92 -13.96 -20.49
CA ASN A 92 30.56 -12.66 -20.66
C ASN A 92 29.50 -11.57 -20.79
N ILE A 93 29.71 -10.45 -20.09
CA ILE A 93 28.77 -9.33 -20.08
C ILE A 93 29.08 -8.38 -21.24
N HIS A 94 28.13 -8.24 -22.15
CA HIS A 94 28.16 -7.31 -23.29
C HIS A 94 27.50 -5.96 -22.99
N GLY A 95 26.63 -5.91 -21.97
CA GLY A 95 25.96 -4.68 -21.56
C GLY A 95 25.38 -4.78 -20.16
N ARG A 96 25.26 -3.64 -19.47
CA ARG A 96 24.70 -3.58 -18.12
C ARG A 96 23.93 -2.29 -17.89
N GLN A 97 22.72 -2.40 -17.37
CA GLN A 97 21.88 -1.26 -17.00
C GLN A 97 21.31 -1.46 -15.60
N LYS A 98 21.42 -0.42 -14.76
CA LYS A 98 20.78 -0.39 -13.43
C LYS A 98 19.51 0.46 -13.50
N VAL A 99 18.41 -0.05 -12.95
CA VAL A 99 17.11 0.62 -12.90
C VAL A 99 16.58 0.56 -11.47
N GLY A 100 16.26 1.72 -10.88
CA GLY A 100 15.59 1.77 -9.58
C GLY A 100 14.18 1.20 -9.67
N ALA A 101 13.75 0.42 -8.68
CA ALA A 101 12.42 -0.16 -8.67
C ALA A 101 11.74 -0.01 -7.31
N ARG A 102 10.42 0.10 -7.31
CA ARG A 102 9.59 0.14 -6.10
C ARG A 102 8.27 -0.56 -6.33
N VAL A 103 8.04 -1.64 -5.61
CA VAL A 103 6.78 -2.40 -5.66
C VAL A 103 5.87 -1.92 -4.54
N CYS A 104 4.79 -1.23 -4.90
CA CYS A 104 3.86 -0.62 -3.94
C CYS A 104 2.39 -0.75 -4.38
N ALA A 105 1.46 -0.47 -3.46
CA ALA A 105 0.03 -0.58 -3.72
C ALA A 105 -0.53 0.61 -4.54
N CYS A 106 0.16 1.76 -4.54
CA CYS A 106 -0.30 2.96 -5.24
C CYS A 106 0.86 3.61 -6.03
N PRO A 107 1.29 3.01 -7.16
CA PRO A 107 2.49 3.43 -7.90
C PRO A 107 2.51 4.93 -8.21
N ARG A 108 1.41 5.47 -8.75
CA ARG A 108 1.32 6.89 -9.12
C ARG A 108 1.52 7.84 -7.95
N ARG A 109 0.92 7.54 -6.80
CA ARG A 109 1.01 8.40 -5.61
C ARG A 109 2.42 8.39 -5.05
N ASP A 110 3.01 7.20 -4.94
CA ASP A 110 4.33 7.02 -4.35
C ASP A 110 5.41 7.58 -5.30
N MET A 111 5.28 7.38 -6.61
CA MET A 111 6.14 7.99 -7.63
C MET A 111 6.13 9.52 -7.55
N LEU A 112 4.94 10.15 -7.52
CA LEU A 112 4.85 11.61 -7.41
C LEU A 112 5.47 12.13 -6.11
N LYS A 113 5.31 11.41 -5.01
CA LYS A 113 5.94 11.76 -3.73
C LYS A 113 7.45 11.69 -3.82
N ASP A 114 7.97 10.61 -4.38
CA ASP A 114 9.41 10.38 -4.53
C ASP A 114 10.02 11.44 -5.49
N GLU A 115 9.42 11.69 -6.65
CA GLU A 115 9.87 12.72 -7.61
C GLU A 115 9.78 14.15 -7.06
N THR A 116 8.80 14.44 -6.21
CA THR A 116 8.69 15.73 -5.50
C THR A 116 9.79 15.87 -4.46
N ALA A 117 10.13 14.80 -3.75
CA ALA A 117 11.21 14.80 -2.76
C ALA A 117 12.59 14.97 -3.42
N GLU A 118 12.80 14.39 -4.60
CA GLU A 118 14.00 14.52 -5.42
C GLU A 118 14.10 15.87 -6.18
N GLY A 119 13.09 16.74 -6.06
CA GLY A 119 13.11 18.08 -6.65
C GLY A 119 12.94 18.13 -8.18
N VAL A 120 12.57 17.01 -8.81
CA VAL A 120 12.35 16.90 -10.27
C VAL A 120 11.18 17.78 -10.71
N TYR A 121 10.16 17.87 -9.88
CA TYR A 121 9.08 18.85 -10.05
C TYR A 121 9.36 20.08 -9.19
N LYS A 122 9.71 21.20 -9.85
CA LYS A 122 9.56 22.52 -9.23
C LYS A 122 8.11 22.64 -8.80
N SER A 123 7.85 22.98 -7.54
CA SER A 123 6.51 23.20 -6.99
C SER A 123 5.83 24.43 -7.63
N GLY A 124 5.53 24.34 -8.92
CA GLY A 124 4.79 25.33 -9.69
C GLY A 124 3.34 25.30 -9.23
N LYS A 125 2.97 26.35 -8.49
CA LYS A 125 1.67 26.53 -7.83
C LYS A 125 1.31 25.35 -6.94
N LYS A 126 1.83 25.39 -5.70
CA LYS A 126 1.10 24.87 -4.54
C LYS A 126 -0.37 25.26 -4.76
N ARG A 127 -1.27 24.26 -4.87
CA ARG A 127 -2.65 24.49 -4.40
C ARG A 127 -2.48 25.15 -3.05
N ILE A 128 -3.04 26.35 -2.89
CA ILE A 128 -3.02 27.07 -1.61
C ILE A 128 -3.38 26.04 -0.55
N PRO A 129 -2.45 25.67 0.36
CA PRO A 129 -2.81 24.84 1.49
C PRO A 129 -3.73 25.73 2.32
N SER A 130 -4.94 25.26 2.62
CA SER A 130 -5.86 25.95 3.55
C SER A 130 -5.32 26.05 4.98
N ASN A 131 -4.04 25.76 5.22
CA ASN A 131 -3.36 25.85 6.50
C ASN A 131 -2.13 26.76 6.34
N GLN A 132 -2.35 28.07 6.21
CA GLN A 132 -1.51 29.01 6.94
C GLN A 132 -2.22 29.30 8.26
N ILE A 133 -2.09 28.34 9.17
CA ILE A 133 -2.07 28.63 10.60
C ILE A 133 -0.71 28.07 11.00
N ASP A 134 0.17 28.92 11.50
CA ASP A 134 1.47 28.50 12.01
C ASP A 134 1.29 27.29 12.94
N PRO A 135 2.11 26.23 12.83
CA PRO A 135 2.00 25.11 13.75
C PRO A 135 2.35 25.63 15.15
N PRO A 136 1.47 25.47 16.17
CA PRO A 136 1.95 25.63 17.53
C PRO A 136 2.99 24.54 17.76
N LYS A 137 4.12 24.92 18.33
CA LYS A 137 5.23 24.03 18.69
C LYS A 137 4.74 22.96 19.67
N THR A 138 4.16 21.87 19.18
CA THR A 138 3.84 20.71 20.01
C THR A 138 5.07 19.82 20.09
N LYS A 139 5.67 19.79 21.30
CA LYS A 139 6.70 18.82 21.67
C LYS A 139 6.16 17.42 21.37
N LYS A 140 6.96 16.58 20.70
CA LYS A 140 6.63 15.15 20.50
C LYS A 140 6.38 14.54 21.88
N ILE A 141 5.14 14.17 22.16
CA ILE A 141 4.81 13.42 23.37
C ILE A 141 5.34 12.01 23.16
N LYS A 142 6.32 11.64 23.99
CA LYS A 142 6.80 10.26 24.12
C LYS A 142 5.68 9.50 24.81
N VAL A 143 5.02 8.60 24.08
CA VAL A 143 3.98 7.74 24.64
C VAL A 143 4.69 6.67 25.47
N GLU A 144 4.77 6.90 26.77
CA GLU A 144 5.09 5.88 27.75
C GLU A 144 3.78 5.20 28.16
N ASN A 145 3.85 3.88 28.30
CA ASN A 145 2.72 3.02 28.53
C ASN A 145 2.23 3.21 29.98
N LEU A 146 1.24 4.08 30.18
CA LEU A 146 0.50 4.19 31.43
C LEU A 146 -0.97 3.90 31.12
N MET A 147 -1.38 2.70 31.55
CA MET A 147 -2.79 2.37 31.73
C MET A 147 -3.33 3.20 32.89
N GLU A 148 -3.65 4.45 32.62
CA GLU A 148 -4.56 5.27 33.44
C GLU A 148 -5.61 5.79 32.46
N PHE A 149 -6.87 5.40 32.68
CA PHE A 149 -8.00 5.95 31.94
C PHE A 149 -8.17 7.40 32.38
N ASP A 150 -7.53 8.31 31.64
CA ASP A 150 -7.72 9.75 31.81
C ASP A 150 -9.04 10.14 31.15
N ASP A 151 -10.08 10.37 31.97
CA ASP A 151 -11.38 10.89 31.55
C ASP A 151 -11.33 12.39 31.14
N ALA A 152 -10.12 12.93 30.93
CA ALA A 152 -9.94 14.29 30.44
C ALA A 152 -10.63 14.50 29.08
N VAL A 153 -11.68 15.33 29.09
CA VAL A 153 -12.36 15.76 27.87
C VAL A 153 -11.47 16.71 27.09
N HIS A 154 -10.72 16.17 26.12
CA HIS A 154 -9.92 16.97 25.21
C HIS A 154 -10.79 17.60 24.12
N LYS A 155 -10.95 18.92 24.14
CA LYS A 155 -11.60 19.66 23.06
C LYS A 155 -10.66 19.70 21.84
N LEU A 156 -11.01 18.96 20.80
CA LEU A 156 -10.30 19.02 19.51
C LEU A 156 -10.47 20.42 18.88
N PRO A 157 -9.45 20.92 18.15
CA PRO A 157 -9.61 22.12 17.33
C PRO A 157 -10.79 21.97 16.35
N PRO A 158 -11.49 23.07 16.00
CA PRO A 158 -12.60 23.00 15.06
C PRO A 158 -12.13 22.46 13.70
N LEU A 159 -12.72 21.34 13.28
CA LEU A 159 -12.40 20.71 11.99
C LEU A 159 -13.09 21.48 10.86
N GLN A 160 -12.30 22.09 9.98
CA GLN A 160 -12.81 22.78 8.80
C GLN A 160 -13.02 21.78 7.65
N ILE A 161 -14.23 21.20 7.57
CA ILE A 161 -14.59 20.29 6.46
C ILE A 161 -15.07 21.11 5.27
N VAL A 162 -14.29 21.11 4.18
CA VAL A 162 -14.66 21.82 2.95
C VAL A 162 -15.42 20.89 2.00
N GLY A 163 -16.68 21.21 1.74
CA GLY A 163 -17.52 20.56 0.74
C GLY A 163 -18.56 19.60 1.32
N SER A 164 -19.81 19.76 0.88
CA SER A 164 -20.97 18.99 1.37
C SER A 164 -20.83 17.48 1.15
N ARG A 165 -20.23 17.06 0.03
CA ARG A 165 -19.98 15.63 -0.25
C ARG A 165 -18.98 15.00 0.72
N ALA A 166 -17.93 15.74 1.09
CA ALA A 166 -16.90 15.24 2.01
C ALA A 166 -17.47 15.10 3.43
N MET A 167 -18.22 16.11 3.88
CA MET A 167 -18.94 16.09 5.17
C MET A 167 -19.91 14.91 5.26
N LEU A 168 -20.76 14.74 4.23
CA LEU A 168 -21.79 13.71 4.20
C LEU A 168 -21.18 12.30 4.13
N CYS A 169 -20.11 12.12 3.35
CA CYS A 169 -19.34 10.88 3.31
C CYS A 169 -18.75 10.55 4.70
N GLY A 170 -18.13 11.53 5.36
CA GLY A 170 -17.57 11.35 6.70
C GLY A 170 -18.62 10.97 7.73
N LEU A 171 -19.78 11.62 7.73
CA LEU A 171 -20.90 11.29 8.62
C LEU A 171 -21.43 9.87 8.39
N LYS A 172 -21.54 9.43 7.12
CA LYS A 172 -21.95 8.06 6.79
C LYS A 172 -20.97 7.01 7.30
N VAL A 173 -19.67 7.23 7.08
CA VAL A 173 -18.63 6.33 7.59
C VAL A 173 -18.65 6.28 9.12
N MET A 174 -18.82 7.43 9.80
CA MET A 174 -18.93 7.46 11.26
C MET A 174 -20.16 6.67 11.76
N LEU A 175 -21.30 6.81 11.08
CA LEU A 175 -22.51 6.05 11.39
C LEU A 175 -22.27 4.54 11.24
N GLU A 176 -21.70 4.08 10.12
CA GLU A 176 -21.40 2.66 9.88
C GLU A 176 -20.45 2.09 10.95
N MET A 177 -19.45 2.87 11.35
CA MET A 177 -18.52 2.45 12.41
C MET A 177 -19.20 2.34 13.77
N MET A 178 -20.13 3.25 14.11
CA MET A 178 -20.88 3.16 15.37
C MET A 178 -21.88 1.99 15.37
N GLU A 179 -22.54 1.73 14.25
CA GLU A 179 -23.44 0.58 14.10
C GLU A 179 -22.67 -0.74 14.20
N LEU A 180 -21.49 -0.82 13.57
CA LEU A 180 -20.60 -1.98 13.70
C LEU A 180 -20.09 -2.15 15.14
N ALA A 181 -19.81 -1.06 15.85
CA ALA A 181 -19.37 -1.11 17.24
C ALA A 181 -20.47 -1.68 18.17
N VAL A 182 -21.74 -1.35 17.92
CA VAL A 182 -22.90 -1.95 18.61
C VAL A 182 -23.00 -3.44 18.27
N GLU A 183 -22.86 -3.79 16.99
CA GLU A 183 -22.90 -5.18 16.51
C GLU A 183 -21.84 -6.06 17.18
N CYS A 184 -20.60 -5.56 17.32
CA CYS A 184 -19.53 -6.28 18.00
C CYS A 184 -19.75 -6.44 19.52
N ARG A 185 -20.58 -5.58 20.14
CA ARG A 185 -20.82 -5.55 21.59
C ARG A 185 -22.26 -5.92 21.98
N LYS A 186 -22.98 -6.65 21.12
CA LYS A 186 -24.37 -7.08 21.37
C LYS A 186 -24.63 -7.76 22.72
N ASN A 187 -23.62 -8.43 23.26
CA ASN A 187 -23.71 -9.16 24.52
C ASN A 187 -23.58 -8.26 25.76
N ASP A 188 -23.29 -6.97 25.57
CA ASP A 188 -23.15 -5.96 26.62
C ASP A 188 -24.21 -4.85 26.43
N PRO A 189 -25.36 -4.96 27.11
CA PRO A 189 -26.48 -4.03 26.97
C PRO A 189 -26.10 -2.59 27.33
N GLU A 190 -25.22 -2.39 28.31
CA GLU A 190 -24.79 -1.07 28.78
C GLU A 190 -23.98 -0.36 27.68
N SER A 191 -23.04 -1.07 27.05
CA SER A 191 -22.31 -0.51 25.90
C SER A 191 -23.22 -0.22 24.72
N THR A 192 -24.26 -1.03 24.46
CA THR A 192 -25.16 -0.76 23.32
C THR A 192 -26.05 0.47 23.56
N ALA A 193 -26.55 0.67 24.79
CA ALA A 193 -27.35 1.83 25.15
C ALA A 193 -26.59 3.16 24.97
N LEU A 194 -25.28 3.17 25.24
CA LEU A 194 -24.43 4.36 25.04
C LEU A 194 -24.38 4.85 23.58
N HIS A 195 -24.59 3.96 22.61
CA HIS A 195 -24.47 4.28 21.19
C HIS A 195 -25.83 4.60 20.54
N GLU A 196 -26.95 4.30 21.20
CA GLU A 196 -28.30 4.45 20.63
C GLU A 196 -28.61 5.91 20.26
N LYS A 197 -28.40 6.84 21.20
CA LYS A 197 -28.65 8.27 20.98
C LYS A 197 -27.70 8.88 19.94
N PRO A 198 -26.37 8.70 20.01
CA PRO A 198 -25.45 9.21 18.98
C PRO A 198 -25.76 8.70 17.56
N ILE A 199 -26.14 7.43 17.42
CA ILE A 199 -26.52 6.84 16.12
C ILE A 199 -27.80 7.50 15.59
N ALA A 200 -28.81 7.71 16.43
CA ALA A 200 -30.04 8.39 16.04
C ALA A 200 -29.77 9.84 15.59
N ASP A 201 -28.97 10.59 16.36
CA ASP A 201 -28.60 11.98 16.06
C ASP A 201 -27.84 12.08 14.73
N LEU A 202 -26.91 11.16 14.46
CA LEU A 202 -26.17 11.09 13.19
C LEU A 202 -27.09 10.77 12.01
N ARG A 203 -27.99 9.80 12.15
CA ARG A 203 -28.98 9.45 11.11
C ARG A 203 -29.86 10.64 10.75
N GLU A 204 -30.38 11.35 11.75
CA GLU A 204 -31.20 12.54 11.53
C GLU A 204 -30.41 13.65 10.83
N THR A 205 -29.18 13.89 11.26
CA THR A 205 -28.28 14.90 10.67
C THR A 205 -27.97 14.59 9.21
N ILE A 206 -27.64 13.34 8.88
CA ILE A 206 -27.39 12.90 7.50
C ILE A 206 -28.65 13.14 6.65
N LYS A 207 -29.84 12.78 7.15
CA LYS A 207 -31.11 12.97 6.43
C LYS A 207 -31.40 14.45 6.17
N LYS A 208 -31.16 15.34 7.15
CA LYS A 208 -31.30 16.79 6.99
C LYS A 208 -30.38 17.32 5.89
N LEU A 209 -29.11 16.89 5.88
CA LEU A 209 -28.12 17.33 4.90
C LEU A 209 -28.39 16.77 3.49
N GLU A 210 -28.90 15.55 3.38
CA GLU A 210 -29.33 14.97 2.09
C GLU A 210 -30.53 15.70 1.51
N ASN A 211 -31.51 16.08 2.35
CA ASN A 211 -32.68 16.85 1.92
C ASN A 211 -32.32 18.28 1.53
N ALA A 212 -31.38 18.92 2.23
CA ALA A 212 -30.88 20.25 1.87
C ALA A 212 -30.15 20.30 0.52
N LYS A 213 -29.77 19.14 -0.05
CA LYS A 213 -29.16 19.02 -1.37
C LYS A 213 -30.19 18.91 -2.52
N LYS A 214 -31.45 18.59 -2.22
CA LYS A 214 -32.50 18.62 -3.24
C LYS A 214 -32.94 20.07 -3.44
N PRO A 215 -32.96 20.61 -4.68
CA PRO A 215 -33.52 21.93 -4.91
C PRO A 215 -35.02 21.93 -4.52
N PRO A 216 -35.58 23.05 -4.02
CA PRO A 216 -37.01 23.16 -3.82
C PRO A 216 -37.73 22.90 -5.14
N GLN A 217 -38.80 22.09 -5.09
CA GLN A 217 -39.74 21.90 -6.20
C GLN A 217 -40.45 23.21 -6.53
#